data_AF-A0A0D3BV13-F1
#
_entry.id   AF-A0A0D3BV13-F1
#
_cell.length_a   1.000
_cell.length_b   1.000
_cell.length_c   1.000
_cell.angle_alpha   90.00
_cell.angle_beta   90.00
_cell.angle_gamma   90.00
#
_symmetry.space_group_name_H-M   'P 1'
#
loop_
_entity.id
_entity.type
_entity.pdbx_description
1 polymer ?
#
loop_
_entity_poly.entity_id
_entity_poly.type
_entity_poly.pdbx_seq_one_letter_code
_entity_poly.pdbx_strand_id
1 'polypeptide(L)'
;MNNKLMENISELKQEMLHMKKIPERLYESVANCKDVCKDVIVRMKSLVAEKESPRAKLFFGATEITTSLLSTLESQFSVIMDGQKSGSGDHPSSDQWETLCVNLKNITTSLLSDAQAIDRNFNCHNKPAR
;
A
#
# COMPACT_ATOMS: atom_id res chain seq x y z
N MET A 1 -5.05 51.15 5.27
CA MET A 1 -4.31 50.13 4.50
C MET A 1 -4.10 48.80 5.26
N ASN A 2 -4.83 48.52 6.35
CA ASN A 2 -4.51 47.39 7.25
C ASN A 2 -5.57 46.26 7.28
N ASN A 3 -6.85 46.58 7.01
CA ASN A 3 -7.94 45.60 7.17
C ASN A 3 -7.90 44.48 6.12
N LYS A 4 -7.61 44.80 4.85
CA LYS A 4 -7.51 43.81 3.76
C LYS A 4 -6.35 42.83 3.97
N LEU A 5 -5.22 43.30 4.52
CA LEU A 5 -4.10 42.43 4.85
C LEU A 5 -4.45 41.49 6.01
N MET A 6 -5.14 42.00 7.03
CA MET A 6 -5.58 41.21 8.18
C MET A 6 -6.62 40.16 7.80
N GLU A 7 -7.54 40.50 6.90
CA GLU A 7 -8.53 39.60 6.30
C GLU A 7 -7.83 38.46 5.53
N ASN A 8 -6.93 38.79 4.60
CA ASN A 8 -6.16 37.78 3.85
C ASN A 8 -5.34 36.86 4.76
N ILE A 9 -4.73 37.38 5.83
CA ILE A 9 -4.00 36.56 6.81
C ILE A 9 -4.94 35.62 7.57
N SER A 10 -6.15 36.08 7.89
CA SER A 10 -7.15 35.26 8.59
C SER A 10 -7.65 34.11 7.70
N GLU A 11 -7.95 34.40 6.43
CA GLU A 11 -8.34 33.40 5.44
C GLU A 11 -7.24 32.36 5.23
N LEU A 12 -6.00 32.79 5.04
CA LEU A 12 -4.86 31.90 4.86
C LEU A 12 -4.61 31.01 6.08
N LYS A 13 -4.77 31.55 7.30
CA LYS A 13 -4.68 30.75 8.53
C LYS A 13 -5.77 29.70 8.60
N GLN A 14 -6.99 30.03 8.20
CA GLN A 14 -8.10 29.10 8.17
C GLN A 14 -7.87 27.98 7.15
N GLU A 15 -7.45 28.31 5.92
CA GLU A 15 -7.10 27.32 4.89
C GLU A 15 -5.97 26.40 5.36
N MET A 16 -4.92 26.95 5.98
CA MET A 16 -3.81 26.16 6.52
C MET A 16 -4.29 25.18 7.60
N LEU A 17 -5.27 25.57 8.41
CA LEU A 17 -5.87 24.72 9.44
C LEU A 17 -6.69 23.58 8.82
N HIS A 18 -7.39 23.84 7.72
CA HIS A 18 -8.10 22.80 6.96
C HIS A 18 -7.13 21.86 6.23
N MET A 19 -6.05 22.40 5.66
CA MET A 19 -5.02 21.60 4.98
C MET A 19 -4.31 20.63 5.93
N LYS A 20 -4.10 20.98 7.21
CA LYS A 20 -3.51 20.07 8.20
C LYS A 20 -4.39 18.87 8.56
N LYS A 21 -5.72 19.08 8.57
CA LYS A 21 -6.68 18.02 8.93
C LYS A 21 -6.82 16.92 7.88
N ILE A 22 -6.47 17.21 6.62
CA ILE A 22 -6.62 16.23 5.53
C ILE A 22 -5.61 15.08 5.67
N PRO A 23 -4.29 15.34 5.79
CA PRO A 23 -3.29 14.31 6.07
C PRO A 23 -3.57 13.53 7.36
N GLU A 24 -4.04 14.19 8.42
CA GLU A 24 -4.44 13.53 9.68
C GLU A 24 -5.53 12.48 9.47
N ARG A 25 -6.63 12.86 8.81
CA ARG A 25 -7.73 11.92 8.52
C ARG A 25 -7.31 10.79 7.60
N LEU A 26 -6.45 11.07 6.63
CA LEU A 26 -5.92 10.05 5.72
C LEU A 26 -5.00 9.07 6.45
N TYR A 27 -4.13 9.58 7.33
CA TYR A 27 -3.28 8.76 8.19
C TYR A 27 -4.12 7.83 9.08
N GLU A 28 -5.09 8.38 9.82
CA GLU A 28 -5.99 7.60 10.67
C GLU A 28 -6.75 6.53 9.87
N SER A 29 -7.25 6.89 8.69
CA SER A 29 -7.97 5.96 7.82
C SER A 29 -7.07 4.80 7.33
N VAL A 30 -5.82 5.08 6.97
CA VAL A 30 -4.88 4.05 6.52
C VAL A 30 -4.43 3.18 7.68
N ALA A 31 -4.13 3.75 8.85
CA ALA A 31 -3.78 2.99 10.05
C ALA A 31 -4.90 2.01 10.43
N ASN A 32 -6.15 2.49 10.45
CA ASN A 32 -7.31 1.64 10.71
C ASN A 32 -7.47 0.53 9.65
N CYS A 33 -7.33 0.87 8.36
CA CYS A 33 -7.39 -0.11 7.29
C CYS A 33 -6.31 -1.18 7.44
N LYS A 34 -5.08 -0.77 7.78
CA LYS A 34 -3.94 -1.66 7.99
C LYS A 34 -4.20 -2.65 9.13
N ASP A 35 -4.76 -2.18 10.25
CA ASP A 35 -5.07 -3.04 11.38
C ASP A 35 -6.21 -4.02 11.07
N VAL A 36 -7.27 -3.55 10.41
CA VAL A 36 -8.35 -4.44 9.92
C VAL A 36 -7.80 -5.49 8.95
N CYS A 37 -6.94 -5.08 8.00
CA CYS A 37 -6.29 -6.00 7.08
C CYS A 37 -5.44 -7.03 7.82
N LYS A 38 -4.65 -6.64 8.83
CA LYS A 38 -3.87 -7.59 9.65
C LYS A 38 -4.77 -8.65 10.30
N ASP A 39 -5.89 -8.24 10.89
CA ASP A 39 -6.82 -9.17 11.54
C ASP A 39 -7.42 -10.17 10.54
N VAL A 40 -7.86 -9.67 9.37
CA VAL A 40 -8.38 -10.51 8.29
C VAL A 40 -7.28 -11.47 7.80
N ILE A 41 -6.06 -10.98 7.63
CA ILE A 41 -4.91 -11.78 7.21
C ILE A 41 -4.61 -12.90 8.21
N VAL A 42 -4.58 -12.61 9.51
CA VAL A 42 -4.35 -13.61 10.56
C VAL A 42 -5.43 -14.69 10.52
N ARG A 43 -6.71 -14.31 10.40
CA ARG A 43 -7.81 -15.27 10.27
C ARG A 43 -7.67 -16.13 9.02
N MET A 44 -7.43 -15.51 7.87
CA MET A 44 -7.26 -16.24 6.61
C MET A 44 -6.04 -17.16 6.64
N LYS A 45 -4.92 -16.76 7.25
CA LYS A 45 -3.74 -17.63 7.47
C LYS A 45 -4.10 -18.89 8.24
N SER A 46 -4.97 -18.79 9.26
CA SER A 46 -5.41 -19.96 10.03
C SER A 46 -6.27 -20.95 9.23
N LEU A 47 -6.92 -20.49 8.16
CA LEU A 47 -7.78 -21.30 7.29
C LEU A 47 -7.00 -21.97 6.14
N VAL A 48 -5.79 -21.52 5.87
CA VAL A 48 -4.93 -22.06 4.81
C VAL A 48 -4.08 -23.19 5.40
N ALA A 49 -4.55 -24.43 5.26
CA ALA A 49 -3.91 -25.61 5.84
C ALA A 49 -2.55 -25.98 5.22
N GLU A 50 -2.27 -25.53 3.98
CA GLU A 50 -1.04 -25.86 3.25
C GLU A 50 -0.38 -24.59 2.69
N LYS A 51 0.80 -24.24 3.20
CA LYS A 51 1.57 -23.05 2.78
C LYS A 51 1.97 -23.09 1.30
N GLU A 52 2.10 -24.29 0.72
CA GLU A 52 2.53 -24.50 -0.67
C GLU A 52 1.39 -24.54 -1.68
N SER A 53 0.13 -24.50 -1.24
CA SER A 53 -1.02 -24.50 -2.14
C SER A 53 -1.03 -23.24 -3.02
N PRO A 54 -1.46 -23.32 -4.29
CA PRO A 54 -1.60 -22.14 -5.15
C PRO A 54 -2.47 -21.03 -4.53
N ARG A 55 -3.52 -21.41 -3.80
CA ARG A 55 -4.36 -20.47 -3.04
C ARG A 55 -3.59 -19.79 -1.91
N ALA A 56 -2.72 -20.55 -1.22
CA ALA A 56 -1.88 -20.03 -0.16
C ALA A 56 -0.89 -19.01 -0.71
N LYS A 57 -0.18 -19.35 -1.79
CA LYS A 57 0.78 -18.45 -2.45
C LYS A 57 0.11 -17.16 -2.93
N LEU A 58 -1.04 -17.27 -3.62
CA LEU A 58 -1.83 -16.11 -4.04
C LEU A 58 -2.23 -15.24 -2.85
N PHE A 59 -2.73 -15.88 -1.79
CA PHE A 59 -3.12 -15.19 -0.58
C PHE A 59 -1.93 -14.47 0.07
N PHE A 60 -0.82 -15.16 0.35
CA PHE A 60 0.38 -14.57 0.94
C PHE A 60 0.91 -13.41 0.09
N GLY A 61 1.01 -13.56 -1.23
CA GLY A 61 1.40 -12.48 -2.13
C GLY A 61 0.47 -11.27 -2.05
N ALA A 62 -0.85 -11.48 -2.06
CA ALA A 62 -1.82 -10.39 -1.88
C ALA A 62 -1.69 -9.71 -0.50
N THR A 63 -1.38 -10.47 0.56
CA THR A 63 -1.15 -9.91 1.90
C THR A 63 0.11 -9.05 1.97
N GLU A 64 1.19 -9.47 1.31
CA GLU A 64 2.45 -8.72 1.23
C GLU A 64 2.26 -7.42 0.45
N ILE A 65 1.58 -7.48 -0.70
CA ILE A 65 1.22 -6.30 -1.50
C ILE A 65 0.42 -5.30 -0.67
N THR A 66 -0.66 -5.77 -0.03
CA THR A 66 -1.56 -4.91 0.77
C THR A 66 -0.81 -4.27 1.93
N THR A 67 0.00 -5.05 2.64
CA THR A 67 0.79 -4.57 3.79
C THR A 67 1.83 -3.53 3.36
N SER A 68 2.52 -3.77 2.24
CA SER A 68 3.50 -2.85 1.69
C SER A 68 2.84 -1.53 1.29
N LEU A 69 1.73 -1.57 0.54
CA LEU A 69 0.99 -0.39 0.13
C LEU A 69 0.49 0.45 1.32
N LEU A 70 -0.18 -0.18 2.29
CA LEU A 70 -0.74 0.52 3.44
C LEU A 70 0.36 1.13 4.31
N SER A 71 1.49 0.43 4.50
CA SER A 71 2.61 0.96 5.27
C SER A 71 3.29 2.13 4.57
N THR A 72 3.42 2.08 3.24
CA THR A 72 3.93 3.21 2.45
C THR A 72 3.00 4.41 2.57
N LEU A 73 1.68 4.24 2.41
CA LEU A 73 0.72 5.34 2.54
C LEU A 73 0.72 5.95 3.96
N GLU A 74 0.76 5.11 4.99
CA GLU A 74 0.84 5.53 6.38
C GLU A 74 2.09 6.38 6.65
N SER A 75 3.26 5.91 6.20
CA SER A 75 4.54 6.62 6.27
C SER A 75 4.46 7.99 5.56
N GLN A 76 3.88 8.02 4.36
CA GLN A 76 3.73 9.27 3.59
C GLN A 76 2.85 10.29 4.29
N PHE A 77 1.70 9.87 4.81
CA PHE A 77 0.83 10.80 5.54
C PHE A 77 1.47 11.28 6.84
N SER A 78 2.26 10.44 7.54
CA SER A 78 3.05 10.87 8.71
C SER A 78 4.02 11.99 8.35
N VAL A 79 4.80 11.84 7.28
CA VAL A 79 5.77 12.85 6.84
C VAL A 79 5.07 14.17 6.47
N ILE A 80 3.92 14.09 5.80
CA ILE A 80 3.13 15.28 5.42
C ILE A 80 2.56 15.98 6.67
N MET A 81 2.12 15.23 7.69
CA MET A 81 1.60 15.77 8.95
C MET A 81 2.66 16.50 9.78
N ASP A 82 3.88 15.95 9.86
CA ASP A 82 4.97 16.48 10.70
C ASP A 82 5.50 17.84 10.22
N GLY A 83 5.00 18.35 9.08
CA GLY A 83 5.25 19.72 8.63
C GLY A 83 6.72 20.00 8.32
N GLN A 84 7.54 18.97 8.15
CA GLN A 84 8.90 19.13 7.64
C GLN A 84 8.80 19.85 6.30
N LYS A 85 9.31 21.08 6.28
CA LYS A 85 9.62 21.81 5.05
C LYS A 85 10.53 20.91 4.23
N SER A 86 9.99 20.17 3.28
CA SER A 86 10.75 19.80 2.10
C SER A 86 11.00 21.11 1.34
N GLY A 87 12.02 21.85 1.76
CA GLY A 87 12.57 23.00 1.03
C GLY A 87 13.21 22.57 -0.30
N SER A 88 13.22 21.28 -0.59
CA SER A 88 13.37 20.68 -1.90
C SER A 88 12.07 19.95 -2.22
N GLY A 89 11.60 20.01 -3.46
CA GLY A 89 10.39 19.32 -3.92
C GLY A 89 10.54 17.80 -3.97
N ASP A 90 10.99 17.19 -2.87
CA ASP A 90 11.09 15.76 -2.71
C ASP A 90 9.73 15.26 -2.25
N HIS A 91 8.88 15.12 -3.27
CA HIS A 91 7.83 14.10 -3.38
C HIS A 91 8.14 12.87 -2.52
N PRO A 92 7.11 12.20 -1.98
CA PRO A 92 7.22 10.92 -1.28
C PRO A 92 8.49 10.16 -1.65
N SER A 93 9.52 10.17 -0.78
CA SER A 93 10.92 9.85 -1.12
C SER A 93 10.95 8.84 -2.26
N SER A 94 11.37 9.23 -3.46
CA SER A 94 11.26 8.41 -4.70
C SER A 94 11.53 6.93 -4.44
N ASP A 95 12.53 6.66 -3.60
CA ASP A 95 12.97 5.39 -3.07
C ASP A 95 11.86 4.50 -2.45
N GLN A 96 10.89 5.06 -1.70
CA GLN A 96 9.78 4.31 -1.09
C GLN A 96 8.77 3.84 -2.13
N TRP A 97 8.43 4.69 -3.11
CA TRP A 97 7.55 4.29 -4.21
C TRP A 97 8.24 3.34 -5.17
N GLU A 98 9.53 3.56 -5.45
CA GLU A 98 10.34 2.65 -6.24
C GLU A 98 10.43 1.28 -5.56
N THR A 99 10.69 1.24 -4.25
CA THR A 99 10.68 0.00 -3.46
C THR A 99 9.34 -0.70 -3.52
N LEU A 100 8.22 0.04 -3.39
CA LEU A 100 6.88 -0.54 -3.53
C LEU A 100 6.68 -1.11 -4.95
N CYS A 101 7.01 -0.36 -5.99
CA CYS A 101 6.89 -0.81 -7.38
C CYS A 101 7.73 -2.07 -7.66
N VAL A 102 8.96 -2.14 -7.15
CA VAL A 102 9.83 -3.31 -7.25
C VAL A 102 9.20 -4.51 -6.51
N ASN A 103 8.72 -4.31 -5.28
CA ASN A 103 8.07 -5.37 -4.51
C ASN A 103 6.81 -5.90 -5.21
N LEU A 104 5.94 -5.00 -5.68
CA LEU A 104 4.74 -5.35 -6.45
C LEU A 104 5.08 -6.16 -7.69
N LYS A 105 6.09 -5.73 -8.45
CA LYS A 105 6.57 -6.41 -9.65
C LYS A 105 7.09 -7.81 -9.33
N ASN A 106 7.92 -7.95 -8.29
CA ASN A 106 8.49 -9.22 -7.88
C ASN A 106 7.41 -10.21 -7.44
N ILE A 107 6.46 -9.77 -6.59
CA ILE A 107 5.35 -10.61 -6.12
C ILE A 107 4.48 -11.04 -7.29
N THR A 108 4.11 -10.10 -8.19
CA THR A 108 3.29 -10.42 -9.37
C THR A 108 3.99 -11.40 -10.31
N THR A 109 5.30 -11.23 -10.52
CA THR A 109 6.09 -12.13 -11.37
C THR A 109 6.20 -13.53 -10.75
N SER A 110 6.37 -13.62 -9.44
CA SER A 110 6.37 -14.89 -8.70
C SER A 110 5.03 -15.60 -8.84
N LEU A 111 3.92 -14.88 -8.60
CA LEU A 111 2.57 -15.42 -8.72
C LEU A 111 2.26 -15.89 -10.15
N LEU A 112 2.67 -15.12 -11.16
CA LEU A 112 2.49 -15.49 -12.56
C LEU A 112 3.28 -16.75 -12.92
N SER A 113 4.52 -16.86 -12.44
CA SER A 113 5.36 -18.05 -12.66
C SER A 113 4.76 -19.30 -12.02
N ASP A 114 4.26 -19.17 -10.79
CA ASP A 114 3.56 -20.26 -10.10
C ASP A 114 2.29 -20.68 -10.85
N ALA A 115 1.47 -19.72 -11.31
CA ALA A 115 0.27 -19.99 -12.10
C ALA A 115 0.59 -20.73 -13.41
N GLN A 116 1.64 -20.30 -14.12
CA GLN A 116 2.09 -20.96 -15.35
C GLN A 116 2.66 -22.37 -15.11
N ALA A 117 3.33 -22.61 -13.98
CA ALA A 117 3.85 -23.94 -13.64
C ALA A 117 2.71 -24.94 -13.40
N ILE A 118 1.62 -24.49 -12.78
CA ILE A 118 0.41 -25.29 -12.56
C ILE A 118 -0.25 -25.64 -13.91
N ASP A 119 -0.41 -24.66 -14.81
CA ASP A 119 -1.01 -24.87 -16.13
C ASP A 119 -0.21 -25.86 -17.00
N ARG A 120 1.13 -25.77 -16.97
CA ARG A 120 2.00 -26.74 -17.66
C ARG A 120 1.85 -28.16 -17.13
N ASN A 121 1.72 -28.35 -15.82
CA ASN A 121 1.51 -29.68 -15.23
C ASN A 121 0.19 -30.32 -15.69
N PHE A 122 -0.89 -29.54 -15.81
CA PHE A 122 -2.17 -30.03 -16.33
C PHE A 122 -2.09 -30.42 -17.82
N ASN A 123 -1.35 -29.67 -18.63
CA ASN A 123 -1.19 -29.96 -20.05
C ASN A 123 -0.26 -31.16 -20.35
N CYS A 124 0.70 -31.47 -19.47
CA CYS A 124 1.57 -32.65 -19.63
C CYS A 124 0.87 -33.98 -19.31
N HIS A 125 -0.09 -34.00 -18.37
CA HIS A 125 -0.80 -35.21 -17.97
C HIS A 125 -1.92 -35.64 -18.94
N ASN A 126 -2.30 -34.78 -19.88
CA ASN A 126 -3.35 -35.07 -20.88
C ASN A 126 -2.81 -35.47 -22.26
N LYS A 127 -1.54 -35.87 -22.40
CA LYS A 127 -1.07 -36.44 -23.66
C LYS A 127 -1.63 -37.86 -23.83
N PRO A 128 -2.50 -38.13 -24.83
CA PRO A 128 -2.90 -39.49 -25.12
C PRO A 128 -1.67 -40.28 -25.56
N ALA A 129 -1.47 -41.45 -24.95
CA ALA A 129 -0.46 -42.41 -25.39
C ALA A 129 -0.74 -42.76 -26.86
N ARG A 130 0.28 -42.62 -27.70
CA ARG A 130 0.21 -42.94 -29.12
C ARG A 130 0.59 -44.39 -29.35
#